data_AF-A0A497FNS8-F1
#
_entry.id   AF-A0A497FNS8-F1
#
_cell.length_a   1.000
_cell.length_b   1.000
_cell.length_c   1.000
_cell.angle_alpha   90.00
_cell.angle_beta   90.00
_cell.angle_gamma   90.00
#
_symmetry.space_group_name_H-M   'P 1'
#
loop_
_entity.id
_entity.type
_entity.pdbx_description
1 polymer ?
#
loop_
_entity_poly.entity_id
_entity_poly.type
_entity_poly.pdbx_seq_one_letter_code
_entity_poly.pdbx_strand_id
1 'polypeptide(L)'
;MKKSIINVFLILILVLTPYSYTLVGRVKAQEKEEYYIVSVVVQASKESLVPENHPIIVRLRDIAAALPKNVDPFGGKTTTEEDDVDWKAVTVLYKGRVIPSQIDDLDLNGFSPEDELAFLTVSQIPAGESSEYQIFIPLKASNLPEVAFETKVKINEYRLLEEIKKGSPEFMSEAYEISNGLIVGVVAVKAAWMSGGIFSILINSSGYDVVKQGSEYMSLLWKWSRLFCPADPGWIEHNPNAATGGGKVVYMKEGPVRGIISVVLESQYHNITDLYPVFTYYLYANHTWIYTMLDITGSNAKPGMFLEVNLANREWGGIGCGGKYSLVIINGAGNFSRTDDVNVPVSEIKEGWYVSLDPNNGTGFGFIFPTTGLDSVKWSFDDEGIHTYYTAMTFPYKSIIVVFDKTVTSNPLEYVKTIYNEYYIHAPNVIVKPAVKITQLPAALSQMKEIFELQKQIAELEKMISNLSKEITRLTSVKSVLEIVVYRTRILLLVAAIILFLIGYVAGRGYVYRRKRR
;
A
#
# COMPACT_ATOMS: atom_id res chain seq x y z
N MET A 1 51.02 -23.21 32.10
CA MET A 1 49.68 -22.95 31.50
C MET A 1 48.62 -22.42 32.47
N LYS A 2 48.60 -22.76 33.77
CA LYS A 2 47.57 -22.28 34.72
C LYS A 2 47.57 -20.78 35.08
N LYS A 3 48.68 -20.04 34.91
CA LYS A 3 48.77 -18.60 35.23
C LYS A 3 48.26 -17.66 34.13
N SER A 4 48.09 -18.14 32.88
CA SER A 4 47.68 -17.28 31.75
C SER A 4 46.16 -17.11 31.64
N ILE A 5 45.38 -18.06 32.16
CA ILE A 5 43.91 -18.04 32.09
C ILE A 5 43.33 -17.07 33.12
N ILE A 6 43.98 -16.93 34.27
CA ILE A 6 43.55 -16.03 35.37
C ILE A 6 43.72 -14.55 34.98
N ASN A 7 44.77 -14.19 34.24
CA ASN A 7 44.98 -12.81 33.79
C ASN A 7 43.99 -12.38 32.70
N VAL A 8 43.54 -13.29 31.83
CA VAL A 8 42.52 -12.97 30.80
C VAL A 8 41.14 -12.78 31.45
N PHE A 9 40.82 -13.58 32.47
CA PHE A 9 39.56 -13.44 33.23
C PHE A 9 39.50 -12.15 34.05
N LEU A 10 40.62 -11.74 34.67
CA LEU A 10 40.68 -10.48 35.42
C LEU A 10 40.57 -9.25 34.51
N ILE A 11 41.17 -9.28 33.32
CA ILE A 11 41.06 -8.18 32.35
C ILE A 11 39.63 -8.09 31.80
N LEU A 12 38.95 -9.23 31.55
CA LEU A 12 37.55 -9.22 31.12
C LEU A 12 36.62 -8.56 32.16
N ILE A 13 36.82 -8.85 33.45
CA ILE A 13 36.03 -8.28 34.55
C ILE A 13 36.33 -6.78 34.75
N LEU A 14 37.59 -6.36 34.57
CA LEU A 14 38.00 -4.94 34.66
C LEU A 14 37.57 -4.10 33.44
N VAL A 15 37.33 -4.70 32.28
CA VAL A 15 36.83 -4.00 31.09
C VAL A 15 35.29 -3.95 31.06
N LEU A 16 34.61 -4.94 31.65
CA LEU A 16 33.15 -4.97 31.72
C LEU A 16 32.57 -4.11 32.87
N THR A 17 33.30 -3.93 33.97
CA THR A 17 32.79 -3.16 35.13
C THR A 17 32.53 -1.67 34.85
N PRO A 18 33.35 -0.90 34.09
CA PRO A 18 33.03 0.49 33.77
C PRO A 18 31.80 0.64 32.85
N TYR A 19 31.52 -0.37 32.03
CA TYR A 19 30.34 -0.43 31.16
C TYR A 19 29.06 -0.71 31.94
N SER A 20 29.13 -1.50 33.02
CA SER A 20 27.99 -1.74 33.90
C SER A 20 27.60 -0.50 34.71
N TYR A 21 28.57 0.34 35.10
CA TYR A 21 28.29 1.55 35.90
C TYR A 21 27.81 2.76 35.08
N THR A 22 28.08 2.81 33.78
CA THR A 22 27.51 3.84 32.89
C THR A 22 26.05 3.57 32.51
N LEU A 23 25.58 2.32 32.62
CA LEU A 23 24.17 1.97 32.39
C LEU A 23 23.23 2.36 33.55
N VAL A 24 23.75 2.51 34.77
CA VAL A 24 22.93 2.77 35.98
C VAL A 24 22.75 4.28 36.27
N GLY A 25 23.45 5.16 35.54
CA GLY A 25 23.63 6.57 35.88
C GLY A 25 22.84 7.60 35.05
N ARG A 26 21.76 7.22 34.34
CA ARG A 26 20.81 8.17 33.73
C ARG A 26 19.38 7.66 33.82
N VAL A 27 18.82 7.65 35.04
CA VAL A 27 17.37 7.79 35.18
C VAL A 27 17.05 9.24 34.81
N LYS A 28 16.98 9.53 33.50
CA LYS A 28 16.21 10.69 33.04
C LYS A 28 14.84 10.51 33.67
N ALA A 29 14.30 11.55 34.31
CA ALA A 29 12.90 11.58 34.65
C ALA A 29 12.14 11.16 33.39
N GLN A 30 11.51 9.99 33.44
CA GLN A 30 10.76 9.46 32.31
C GLN A 30 9.68 10.50 32.05
N GLU A 31 9.82 11.25 30.95
CA GLU A 31 8.72 12.09 30.47
C GLU A 31 7.50 11.18 30.44
N LYS A 32 6.42 11.60 31.11
CA LYS A 32 5.19 10.82 31.11
C LYS A 32 4.76 10.70 29.67
N GLU A 33 4.90 9.51 29.09
CA GLU A 33 4.38 9.22 27.76
C GLU A 33 2.86 9.46 27.83
N GLU A 34 2.39 10.47 27.09
CA GLU A 34 0.97 10.84 27.04
C GLU A 34 0.36 10.24 25.78
N TYR A 35 -0.78 9.56 25.93
CA TYR A 35 -1.52 9.02 24.80
C TYR A 35 -2.99 9.39 24.90
N TYR A 36 -3.66 9.30 23.76
CA TYR A 36 -5.09 9.56 23.65
C TYR A 36 -5.80 8.35 23.05
N ILE A 37 -7.03 8.11 23.51
CA ILE A 37 -7.96 7.20 22.86
C ILE A 37 -9.12 8.01 22.33
N VAL A 38 -9.36 7.90 21.02
CA VAL A 38 -10.56 8.40 20.36
C VAL A 38 -11.49 7.23 20.09
N SER A 39 -12.68 7.26 20.67
CA SER A 39 -13.69 6.23 20.42
C SER A 39 -14.44 6.53 19.12
N VAL A 40 -14.52 5.55 18.23
CA VAL A 40 -15.29 5.59 17.00
C VAL A 40 -16.45 4.60 17.11
N VAL A 41 -17.67 5.11 17.07
CA VAL A 41 -18.88 4.28 17.07
C VAL A 41 -19.35 4.13 15.64
N VAL A 42 -19.36 2.87 15.17
CA VAL A 42 -19.95 2.48 13.89
C VAL A 42 -21.37 2.03 14.15
N GLN A 43 -22.33 2.76 13.60
CA GLN A 43 -23.76 2.50 13.80
C GLN A 43 -24.39 2.02 12.50
N ALA A 44 -25.02 0.84 12.56
CA ALA A 44 -25.79 0.30 11.44
C ALA A 44 -27.06 1.12 11.20
N SER A 45 -27.54 1.14 9.96
CA SER A 45 -28.84 1.72 9.67
C SER A 45 -29.95 0.91 10.36
N LYS A 46 -31.14 1.49 10.53
CA LYS A 46 -32.28 0.76 11.12
C LYS A 46 -32.79 -0.39 10.26
N GLU A 47 -32.45 -0.39 8.97
CA GLU A 47 -33.03 -1.26 7.96
C GLU A 47 -32.06 -2.35 7.50
N SER A 48 -30.75 -2.17 7.72
CA SER A 48 -29.73 -3.13 7.30
C SER A 48 -28.61 -3.24 8.32
N LEU A 49 -28.07 -4.44 8.42
CA LEU A 49 -26.85 -4.75 9.14
C LEU A 49 -25.62 -4.16 8.43
N VAL A 50 -24.52 -4.04 9.18
CA VAL A 50 -23.16 -3.87 8.63
C VAL A 50 -22.48 -5.24 8.67
N PRO A 51 -22.00 -5.78 7.53
CA PRO A 51 -21.39 -7.10 7.53
C PRO A 51 -20.06 -7.10 8.29
N GLU A 52 -19.59 -8.29 8.64
CA GLU A 52 -18.19 -8.48 9.05
C GLU A 52 -17.26 -8.12 7.88
N ASN A 53 -16.07 -7.62 8.21
CA ASN A 53 -15.08 -7.15 7.26
C ASN A 53 -15.55 -5.97 6.38
N HIS A 54 -16.57 -5.23 6.81
CA HIS A 54 -17.01 -4.02 6.12
C HIS A 54 -15.98 -2.90 6.30
N PRO A 55 -15.57 -2.20 5.23
CA PRO A 55 -14.66 -1.07 5.33
C PRO A 55 -15.20 0.10 6.14
N ILE A 56 -14.39 0.61 7.06
CA ILE A 56 -14.64 1.84 7.80
C ILE A 56 -13.53 2.82 7.51
N ILE A 57 -13.92 4.01 7.03
CA ILE A 57 -13.03 5.11 6.69
C ILE A 57 -13.32 6.27 7.62
N VAL A 58 -12.29 6.77 8.31
CA VAL A 58 -12.36 7.92 9.20
C VAL A 58 -11.33 8.94 8.73
N ARG A 59 -11.75 10.17 8.44
CA ARG A 59 -10.81 11.23 8.04
C ARG A 59 -9.96 11.64 9.24
N LEU A 60 -8.67 11.91 9.00
CA LEU A 60 -7.79 12.37 10.08
C LEU A 60 -8.24 13.71 10.65
N ARG A 61 -8.89 14.58 9.86
CA ARG A 61 -9.54 15.80 10.35
C ARG A 61 -10.53 15.53 11.49
N ASP A 62 -11.35 14.48 11.39
CA ASP A 62 -12.38 14.18 12.39
C ASP A 62 -11.74 13.64 13.68
N ILE A 63 -10.69 12.84 13.54
CA ILE A 63 -9.87 12.35 14.66
C ILE A 63 -9.16 13.52 15.35
N ALA A 64 -8.54 14.41 14.57
CA ALA A 64 -7.83 15.59 15.05
C ALA A 64 -8.78 16.57 15.76
N ALA A 65 -10.01 16.73 15.27
CA ALA A 65 -11.03 17.56 15.93
C ALA A 65 -11.49 17.00 17.28
N ALA A 66 -11.33 15.69 17.50
CA ALA A 66 -11.65 15.04 18.77
C ALA A 66 -10.53 15.20 19.83
N LEU A 67 -9.32 15.58 19.42
CA LEU A 67 -8.19 15.81 20.32
C LEU A 67 -8.34 17.13 21.11
N PRO A 68 -7.71 17.24 22.31
CA PRO A 68 -7.68 18.49 23.04
C PRO A 68 -7.01 19.62 22.25
N LYS A 69 -7.46 20.87 22.47
CA LYS A 69 -6.97 22.05 21.74
C LYS A 69 -5.46 22.31 21.85
N ASN A 70 -4.81 21.76 22.87
CA ASN A 70 -3.38 21.92 23.12
C ASN A 70 -2.51 20.87 22.41
N VAL A 71 -3.11 19.95 21.65
CA VAL A 71 -2.41 19.03 20.75
C VAL A 71 -2.49 19.61 19.35
N ASP A 72 -1.36 19.69 18.65
CA ASP A 72 -1.23 20.13 17.27
C ASP A 72 -1.01 18.92 16.33
N PRO A 73 -2.07 18.31 15.77
CA PRO A 73 -1.95 17.01 15.14
C PRO A 73 -1.26 17.02 13.78
N PHE A 74 -1.06 18.19 13.15
CA PHE A 74 -0.49 18.32 11.80
C PHE A 74 0.55 19.46 11.70
N GLY A 75 1.05 19.93 12.85
CA GLY A 75 1.99 21.04 12.92
C GLY A 75 1.39 22.41 12.54
N GLY A 76 2.16 23.48 12.80
CA GLY A 76 1.85 24.83 12.34
C GLY A 76 0.97 25.69 13.26
N LYS A 77 0.52 25.18 14.42
CA LYS A 77 -0.11 25.99 15.48
C LYS A 77 0.84 26.38 16.61
N THR A 78 1.97 25.69 16.73
CA THR A 78 3.04 25.99 17.69
C THR A 78 4.29 26.52 16.97
N THR A 79 5.30 26.98 17.71
CA THR A 79 6.55 27.52 17.12
C THR A 79 7.42 26.46 16.44
N THR A 80 7.03 25.18 16.55
CA THR A 80 7.65 24.04 15.88
C THR A 80 6.76 23.61 14.72
N GLU A 81 7.34 23.48 13.52
CA GLU A 81 6.65 22.98 12.31
C GLU A 81 6.37 21.46 12.37
N GLU A 82 6.58 20.82 13.52
CA GLU A 82 6.45 19.38 13.69
C GLU A 82 5.10 19.00 14.29
N ASP A 83 4.46 17.95 13.75
CA ASP A 83 3.23 17.39 14.33
C ASP A 83 3.46 16.81 15.72
N ASP A 84 2.53 17.04 16.64
CA ASP A 84 2.57 16.42 17.97
C ASP A 84 2.21 14.92 17.92
N VAL A 85 1.39 14.52 16.95
CA VAL A 85 0.89 13.15 16.81
C VAL A 85 1.85 12.31 15.96
N ASP A 86 2.14 11.10 16.41
CA ASP A 86 2.83 10.10 15.59
C ASP A 86 1.80 9.26 14.83
N TRP A 87 1.37 9.77 13.68
CA TRP A 87 0.39 9.11 12.81
C TRP A 87 0.85 7.72 12.35
N LYS A 88 2.16 7.45 12.25
CA LYS A 88 2.65 6.12 11.86
C LYS A 88 2.41 5.07 12.94
N ALA A 89 2.35 5.48 14.21
CA ALA A 89 2.09 4.60 15.34
C ALA A 89 0.61 4.56 15.77
N VAL A 90 -0.28 5.28 15.06
CA VAL A 90 -1.73 5.21 15.31
C VAL A 90 -2.24 3.81 15.00
N THR A 91 -3.10 3.29 15.88
CA THR A 91 -3.61 1.91 15.77
C THR A 91 -5.06 1.84 16.20
N VAL A 92 -5.83 0.95 15.55
CA VAL A 92 -7.21 0.67 15.93
C VAL A 92 -7.26 -0.54 16.86
N LEU A 93 -8.03 -0.42 17.94
CA LEU A 93 -8.34 -1.50 18.87
C LEU A 93 -9.84 -1.84 18.83
N TYR A 94 -10.14 -3.12 18.90
CA TYR A 94 -11.49 -3.63 19.13
C TYR A 94 -11.48 -4.61 20.30
N LYS A 95 -12.31 -4.36 21.32
CA LYS A 95 -12.36 -5.16 22.56
C LYS A 95 -10.97 -5.40 23.18
N GLY A 96 -10.12 -4.37 23.18
CA GLY A 96 -8.77 -4.39 23.74
C GLY A 96 -7.70 -5.10 22.91
N ARG A 97 -8.04 -5.56 21.70
CA ARG A 97 -7.09 -6.17 20.75
C ARG A 97 -6.79 -5.22 19.61
N VAL A 98 -5.52 -5.18 19.21
CA VAL A 98 -5.07 -4.47 18.01
C VAL A 98 -5.63 -5.18 16.78
N ILE A 99 -6.23 -4.42 15.85
CA ILE A 99 -6.78 -4.95 14.60
C ILE A 99 -6.08 -4.32 13.40
N PRO A 100 -6.07 -4.99 12.23
CA PRO A 100 -5.49 -4.42 11.02
C PRO A 100 -6.10 -3.06 10.67
N SER A 101 -5.23 -2.06 10.56
CA SER A 101 -5.58 -0.70 10.16
C SER A 101 -4.47 -0.10 9.33
N GLN A 102 -4.80 0.91 8.53
CA GLN A 102 -3.82 1.68 7.75
C GLN A 102 -4.23 3.15 7.71
N ILE A 103 -3.26 4.05 7.74
CA ILE A 103 -3.48 5.47 7.42
C ILE A 103 -2.96 5.72 6.02
N ASP A 104 -3.80 6.24 5.14
CA ASP A 104 -3.47 6.56 3.77
C ASP A 104 -3.12 8.06 3.66
N ASP A 105 -1.81 8.35 3.59
CA ASP A 105 -1.24 9.67 3.29
C ASP A 105 -1.43 9.93 1.79
N LEU A 106 -2.49 10.63 1.41
CA LEU A 106 -2.95 10.72 0.01
C LEU A 106 -2.17 11.75 -0.82
N ASP A 107 -1.46 12.69 -0.18
CA ASP A 107 -0.76 13.77 -0.85
C ASP A 107 0.78 13.58 -0.92
N LEU A 108 1.30 12.55 -0.24
CA LEU A 108 2.72 12.16 -0.19
C LEU A 108 3.66 13.24 0.36
N ASN A 109 3.12 14.30 0.97
CA ASN A 109 3.88 15.40 1.55
C ASN A 109 3.82 15.39 3.08
N GLY A 110 3.45 14.26 3.67
CA GLY A 110 3.26 14.09 5.11
C GLY A 110 1.77 14.14 5.47
N PHE A 111 1.46 13.72 6.69
CA PHE A 111 0.05 13.53 7.06
C PHE A 111 -0.72 14.86 7.09
N SER A 112 -1.89 14.85 6.48
CA SER A 112 -2.77 16.00 6.34
C SER A 112 -4.17 15.72 6.91
N PRO A 113 -5.00 16.76 7.14
CA PRO A 113 -6.39 16.57 7.55
C PRO A 113 -7.24 15.76 6.55
N GLU A 114 -6.86 15.73 5.27
CA GLU A 114 -7.62 15.02 4.22
C GLU A 114 -7.30 13.54 4.14
N ASP A 115 -6.25 13.09 4.82
CA ASP A 115 -5.88 11.68 4.87
C ASP A 115 -6.92 10.84 5.61
N GLU A 116 -6.84 9.53 5.38
CA GLU A 116 -7.85 8.58 5.83
C GLU A 116 -7.24 7.47 6.67
N LEU A 117 -7.81 7.23 7.86
CA LEU A 117 -7.63 6.00 8.61
C LEU A 117 -8.66 4.97 8.13
N ALA A 118 -8.18 3.83 7.64
CA ALA A 118 -9.00 2.72 7.17
C ALA A 118 -8.81 1.48 8.05
N PHE A 119 -9.92 0.81 8.38
CA PHE A 119 -9.94 -0.52 9.01
C PHE A 119 -11.20 -1.29 8.59
N LEU A 120 -11.27 -2.58 8.92
CA LEU A 120 -12.43 -3.41 8.64
C LEU A 120 -13.20 -3.73 9.93
N THR A 121 -14.53 -3.85 9.85
CA THR A 121 -15.32 -4.34 10.99
C THR A 121 -14.92 -5.77 11.36
N VAL A 122 -14.76 -6.04 12.66
CA VAL A 122 -14.32 -7.36 13.16
C VAL A 122 -15.48 -8.34 13.31
N SER A 123 -16.70 -7.83 13.46
CA SER A 123 -17.91 -8.62 13.56
C SER A 123 -19.06 -7.88 12.89
N GLN A 124 -20.05 -8.64 12.46
CA GLN A 124 -21.31 -8.09 12.00
C GLN A 124 -21.94 -7.16 13.07
N ILE A 125 -22.50 -6.03 12.62
CA ILE A 125 -23.28 -5.11 13.44
C ILE A 125 -24.74 -5.24 13.00
N PRO A 126 -25.64 -5.79 13.84
CA PRO A 126 -27.05 -5.92 13.49
C PRO A 126 -27.72 -4.57 13.16
N ALA A 127 -28.80 -4.61 12.39
CA ALA A 127 -29.56 -3.41 12.04
C ALA A 127 -30.01 -2.65 13.30
N GLY A 128 -29.79 -1.34 13.31
CA GLY A 128 -30.09 -0.45 14.42
C GLY A 128 -29.12 -0.53 15.62
N GLU A 129 -28.16 -1.46 15.61
CA GLU A 129 -27.14 -1.57 16.66
C GLU A 129 -25.86 -0.80 16.30
N SER A 130 -24.92 -0.77 17.24
CA SER A 130 -23.61 -0.16 17.04
C SER A 130 -22.48 -0.96 17.66
N SER A 131 -21.28 -0.74 17.15
CA SER A 131 -20.04 -1.26 17.71
C SER A 131 -19.04 -0.13 17.90
N GLU A 132 -18.30 -0.20 19.00
CA GLU A 132 -17.28 0.79 19.34
C GLU A 132 -15.88 0.25 19.05
N TYR A 133 -15.09 1.07 18.36
CA TYR A 133 -13.68 0.88 18.07
C TYR A 133 -12.90 2.00 18.76
N GLN A 134 -11.66 1.73 19.14
CA GLN A 134 -10.80 2.68 19.84
C GLN A 134 -9.59 2.99 18.98
N ILE A 135 -9.44 4.23 18.55
CA ILE A 135 -8.24 4.71 17.88
C ILE A 135 -7.26 5.16 18.97
N PHE A 136 -6.15 4.43 19.09
CA PHE A 136 -5.04 4.82 19.95
C PHE A 136 -4.13 5.79 19.20
N ILE A 137 -3.90 6.94 19.84
CA ILE A 137 -3.16 8.07 19.27
C ILE A 137 -1.96 8.36 20.18
N PRO A 138 -0.74 7.98 19.76
CA PRO A 138 0.47 8.35 20.45
C PRO A 138 0.95 9.75 20.06
N LEU A 139 1.54 10.46 21.01
CA LEU A 139 2.33 11.64 20.72
C LEU A 139 3.76 11.24 20.28
N LYS A 140 4.40 12.01 19.40
CA LYS A 140 5.77 11.75 18.89
C LYS A 140 6.80 11.54 19.98
N ALA A 141 6.67 12.23 21.12
CA ALA A 141 7.54 12.04 22.28
C ALA A 141 7.55 10.60 22.84
N SER A 142 6.51 9.81 22.56
CA SER A 142 6.37 8.43 23.05
C SER A 142 7.26 7.43 22.30
N ASN A 143 7.72 7.77 21.09
CA ASN A 143 8.63 6.96 20.27
C ASN A 143 8.22 5.48 20.20
N LEU A 144 6.94 5.23 19.93
CA LEU A 144 6.40 3.87 19.79
C LEU A 144 6.75 3.30 18.42
N PRO A 145 6.96 1.98 18.31
CA PRO A 145 7.13 1.34 17.02
C PRO A 145 5.83 1.41 16.21
N GLU A 146 5.98 1.54 14.89
CA GLU A 146 4.88 1.32 13.95
C GLU A 146 4.37 -0.13 14.06
N VAL A 147 3.05 -0.28 14.08
CA VAL A 147 2.43 -1.60 14.11
C VAL A 147 2.38 -2.15 12.70
N ALA A 148 3.22 -3.16 12.43
CA ALA A 148 3.23 -3.84 11.15
C ALA A 148 2.11 -4.89 11.07
N PHE A 149 1.28 -4.79 10.04
CA PHE A 149 0.27 -5.78 9.69
C PHE A 149 0.67 -6.54 8.44
N GLU A 150 0.16 -7.76 8.27
CA GLU A 150 0.35 -8.52 7.05
C GLU A 150 -0.34 -7.81 5.87
N THR A 151 0.42 -7.49 4.82
CA THR A 151 -0.13 -6.93 3.58
C THR A 151 -1.07 -7.92 2.91
N LYS A 152 -2.35 -7.57 2.84
CA LYS A 152 -3.40 -8.37 2.19
C LYS A 152 -3.67 -7.94 0.75
N VAL A 153 -3.50 -6.65 0.47
CA VAL A 153 -3.65 -6.11 -0.88
C VAL A 153 -2.29 -5.65 -1.39
N LYS A 154 -1.87 -6.24 -2.50
CA LYS A 154 -0.57 -6.03 -3.13
C LYS A 154 -0.72 -5.32 -4.47
N ILE A 155 0.31 -4.56 -4.83
CA ILE A 155 0.41 -3.84 -6.08
C ILE A 155 1.72 -4.23 -6.75
N ASN A 156 1.63 -4.78 -7.96
CA ASN A 156 2.79 -5.19 -8.75
C ASN A 156 2.71 -4.56 -10.15
N GLU A 157 3.85 -4.45 -10.83
CA GLU A 157 3.84 -4.16 -12.26
C GLU A 157 3.07 -5.25 -13.01
N TYR A 158 2.28 -4.86 -14.02
CA TYR A 158 1.45 -5.80 -14.76
C TYR A 158 2.30 -6.90 -15.42
N ARG A 159 1.97 -8.17 -15.13
CA ARG A 159 2.82 -9.31 -15.48
C ARG A 159 3.07 -9.48 -16.98
N LEU A 160 2.17 -9.00 -17.84
CA LEU A 160 2.28 -9.10 -19.31
C LEU A 160 2.80 -7.80 -19.95
N LEU A 161 3.17 -6.80 -19.16
CA LEU A 161 3.57 -5.48 -19.67
C LEU A 161 4.79 -5.58 -20.60
N GLU A 162 5.79 -6.38 -20.26
CA GLU A 162 6.99 -6.54 -21.10
C GLU A 162 6.71 -7.25 -22.43
N GLU A 163 5.72 -8.14 -22.47
CA GLU A 163 5.28 -8.78 -23.72
C GLU A 163 4.55 -7.77 -24.62
N ILE A 164 3.68 -6.95 -24.03
CA ILE A 164 2.96 -5.88 -24.72
C ILE A 164 3.95 -4.85 -25.28
N LYS A 165 4.92 -4.37 -24.47
CA LYS A 165 5.94 -3.42 -24.93
C LYS A 165 6.75 -3.93 -26.12
N LYS A 166 7.01 -5.25 -26.19
CA LYS A 166 7.75 -5.86 -27.32
C LYS A 166 6.89 -5.96 -28.58
N GLY A 167 5.60 -6.22 -28.42
CA GLY A 167 4.68 -6.42 -29.53
C GLY A 167 4.05 -5.16 -30.10
N SER A 168 3.75 -4.19 -29.24
CA SER A 168 3.08 -2.93 -29.56
C SER A 168 3.43 -1.87 -28.50
N PRO A 169 4.66 -1.32 -28.53
CA PRO A 169 5.11 -0.33 -27.54
C PRO A 169 4.27 0.96 -27.52
N GLU A 170 3.63 1.30 -28.63
CA GLU A 170 2.70 2.42 -28.76
C GLU A 170 1.39 2.21 -28.00
N PHE A 171 1.07 0.96 -27.66
CA PHE A 171 -0.18 0.58 -27.04
C PHE A 171 -0.20 0.77 -25.53
N MET A 172 0.80 0.23 -24.82
CA MET A 172 0.90 0.33 -23.37
C MET A 172 2.35 0.23 -22.93
N SER A 173 2.78 1.19 -22.12
CA SER A 173 4.14 1.27 -21.58
C SER A 173 4.19 1.21 -20.05
N GLU A 174 3.06 1.40 -19.37
CA GLU A 174 2.98 1.35 -17.91
C GLU A 174 1.58 0.88 -17.46
N ALA A 175 1.53 -0.13 -16.59
CA ALA A 175 0.31 -0.64 -15.97
C ALA A 175 0.65 -1.41 -14.69
N TYR A 176 -0.28 -1.40 -13.73
CA TYR A 176 -0.11 -2.06 -12.44
C TYR A 176 -1.29 -2.97 -12.11
N GLU A 177 -0.98 -4.12 -11.53
CA GLU A 177 -1.93 -5.03 -10.91
C GLU A 177 -2.22 -4.58 -9.48
N ILE A 178 -3.49 -4.54 -9.08
CA ILE A 178 -3.94 -4.45 -7.69
C ILE A 178 -4.67 -5.74 -7.33
N SER A 179 -4.20 -6.46 -6.31
CA SER A 179 -4.74 -7.79 -5.97
C SER A 179 -4.88 -8.01 -4.48
N ASN A 180 -5.99 -8.65 -4.08
CA ASN A 180 -6.28 -9.09 -2.72
C ASN A 180 -6.36 -10.63 -2.57
N GLY A 181 -5.92 -11.38 -3.60
CA GLY A 181 -6.05 -12.83 -3.63
C GLY A 181 -7.43 -13.35 -4.08
N LEU A 182 -8.49 -12.53 -4.07
CA LEU A 182 -9.80 -12.86 -4.65
C LEU A 182 -9.90 -12.42 -6.10
N ILE A 183 -9.47 -11.19 -6.38
CA ILE A 183 -9.41 -10.62 -7.72
C ILE A 183 -8.07 -9.94 -8.00
N VAL A 184 -7.78 -9.73 -9.28
CA VAL A 184 -6.64 -8.93 -9.77
C VAL A 184 -7.18 -7.91 -10.77
N GLY A 185 -7.23 -6.63 -10.38
CA GLY A 185 -7.51 -5.53 -11.30
C GLY A 185 -6.23 -5.02 -11.94
N VAL A 186 -6.27 -4.63 -13.22
CA VAL A 186 -5.13 -4.04 -13.93
C VAL A 186 -5.47 -2.61 -14.30
N VAL A 187 -4.79 -1.65 -13.67
CA VAL A 187 -4.93 -0.22 -13.96
C VAL A 187 -3.93 0.15 -15.04
N ALA A 188 -4.42 0.62 -16.18
CA ALA A 188 -3.58 1.11 -17.26
C ALA A 188 -3.12 2.53 -16.94
N VAL A 189 -1.81 2.77 -16.91
CA VAL A 189 -1.25 4.09 -16.58
C VAL A 189 -0.86 4.82 -17.84
N LYS A 190 0.09 4.30 -18.61
CA LYS A 190 0.46 4.84 -19.92
C LYS A 190 0.00 3.88 -20.99
N ALA A 191 -1.19 4.15 -21.50
CA ALA A 191 -1.85 3.32 -22.49
C ALA A 191 -2.69 4.15 -23.47
N ALA A 192 -2.56 3.82 -24.75
CA ALA A 192 -3.30 4.43 -25.84
C ALA A 192 -4.81 4.24 -25.60
N TRP A 193 -5.56 5.34 -25.61
CA TRP A 193 -7.03 5.30 -25.49
C TRP A 193 -7.59 4.60 -24.25
N MET A 194 -6.79 4.35 -23.22
CA MET A 194 -7.28 3.74 -21.96
C MET A 194 -6.49 4.14 -20.71
N SER A 195 -5.53 5.07 -20.82
CA SER A 195 -4.81 5.57 -19.65
C SER A 195 -5.82 5.99 -18.58
N GLY A 196 -5.52 5.62 -17.34
CA GLY A 196 -6.40 5.85 -16.21
C GLY A 196 -7.50 4.81 -16.04
N GLY A 197 -7.90 4.03 -17.06
CA GLY A 197 -8.96 3.02 -16.99
C GLY A 197 -8.50 1.63 -16.51
N ILE A 198 -9.47 0.73 -16.27
CA ILE A 198 -9.19 -0.67 -15.91
C ILE A 198 -9.13 -1.53 -17.17
N PHE A 199 -7.96 -2.09 -17.44
CA PHE A 199 -7.68 -2.91 -18.62
C PHE A 199 -8.10 -4.37 -18.47
N SER A 200 -8.07 -4.90 -17.26
CA SER A 200 -8.36 -6.30 -16.94
C SER A 200 -8.89 -6.41 -15.52
N ILE A 201 -9.83 -7.34 -15.29
CA ILE A 201 -10.21 -7.77 -13.93
C ILE A 201 -10.33 -9.30 -13.94
N LEU A 202 -9.39 -9.96 -13.28
CA LEU A 202 -9.34 -11.40 -13.15
C LEU A 202 -10.00 -11.85 -11.84
N ILE A 203 -10.90 -12.82 -11.90
CA ILE A 203 -11.38 -13.57 -10.72
C ILE A 203 -10.43 -14.74 -10.48
N ASN A 204 -9.71 -14.76 -9.36
CA ASN A 204 -8.60 -15.69 -9.14
C ASN A 204 -9.04 -17.16 -9.06
N SER A 205 -10.20 -17.42 -8.46
CA SER A 205 -10.74 -18.78 -8.28
C SER A 205 -11.02 -19.49 -9.60
N SER A 206 -11.49 -18.75 -10.61
CA SER A 206 -11.84 -19.31 -11.93
C SER A 206 -10.80 -19.01 -13.01
N GLY A 207 -9.93 -18.03 -12.80
CA GLY A 207 -9.05 -17.49 -13.83
C GLY A 207 -9.80 -16.71 -14.91
N TYR A 208 -11.05 -16.29 -14.63
CA TYR A 208 -11.88 -15.56 -15.58
C TYR A 208 -11.53 -14.07 -15.63
N ASP A 209 -11.08 -13.58 -16.79
CA ASP A 209 -10.90 -12.15 -17.03
C ASP A 209 -12.19 -11.55 -17.60
N VAL A 210 -12.79 -10.68 -16.80
CA VAL A 210 -14.09 -10.05 -17.05
C VAL A 210 -14.02 -9.05 -18.20
N VAL A 211 -12.85 -8.45 -18.43
CA VAL A 211 -12.64 -7.43 -19.47
C VAL A 211 -12.09 -8.06 -20.73
N LYS A 212 -11.11 -8.97 -20.64
CA LYS A 212 -10.42 -9.55 -21.81
C LYS A 212 -11.05 -10.83 -22.37
N GLN A 213 -11.85 -11.55 -21.58
CA GLN A 213 -12.72 -12.69 -21.99
C GLN A 213 -12.09 -13.85 -22.78
N GLY A 214 -10.80 -13.83 -23.10
CA GLY A 214 -10.07 -14.86 -23.84
C GLY A 214 -8.54 -14.70 -23.75
N SER A 215 -7.80 -15.79 -24.01
CA SER A 215 -6.34 -15.88 -23.89
C SER A 215 -5.58 -15.56 -25.20
N GLU A 216 -6.28 -15.07 -26.23
CA GLU A 216 -5.65 -14.78 -27.51
C GLU A 216 -4.79 -13.53 -27.41
N TYR A 217 -3.60 -13.55 -28.02
CA TYR A 217 -2.71 -12.40 -28.06
C TYR A 217 -3.40 -11.11 -28.57
N MET A 218 -4.38 -11.25 -29.46
CA MET A 218 -5.19 -10.13 -29.95
C MET A 218 -6.06 -9.48 -28.86
N SER A 219 -6.48 -10.22 -27.82
CA SER A 219 -7.20 -9.64 -26.68
C SER A 219 -6.32 -8.73 -25.84
N LEU A 220 -5.03 -9.07 -25.73
CA LEU A 220 -4.02 -8.23 -25.06
C LEU A 220 -3.79 -6.91 -25.79
N LEU A 221 -3.95 -6.88 -27.12
CA LEU A 221 -3.73 -5.68 -27.94
C LEU A 221 -5.02 -4.93 -28.30
N TRP A 222 -6.18 -5.41 -27.86
CA TRP A 222 -7.44 -4.74 -28.16
C TRP A 222 -7.56 -3.44 -27.38
N LYS A 223 -7.30 -2.35 -28.08
CA LYS A 223 -7.19 -1.00 -27.50
C LYS A 223 -8.49 -0.40 -26.98
N TRP A 224 -9.60 -1.07 -27.26
CA TRP A 224 -10.92 -0.60 -26.83
C TRP A 224 -11.43 -1.28 -25.56
N SER A 225 -10.85 -2.40 -25.11
CA SER A 225 -11.30 -3.05 -23.88
C SER A 225 -10.83 -2.30 -22.64
N ARG A 226 -11.77 -1.77 -21.87
CA ARG A 226 -11.55 -1.02 -20.64
C ARG A 226 -12.85 -0.82 -19.88
N LEU A 227 -12.77 -0.82 -18.55
CA LEU A 227 -13.86 -0.34 -17.69
C LEU A 227 -13.49 1.02 -17.10
N PHE A 228 -14.52 1.82 -16.81
CA PHE A 228 -14.40 3.14 -16.19
C PHE A 228 -13.50 4.13 -16.96
N CYS A 229 -13.80 4.34 -18.24
CA CYS A 229 -13.03 5.21 -19.12
C CYS A 229 -13.89 6.37 -19.68
N PRO A 230 -13.51 7.65 -19.52
CA PRO A 230 -14.22 8.80 -20.10
C PRO A 230 -13.92 8.90 -21.61
N ALA A 231 -14.81 8.35 -22.43
CA ALA A 231 -14.61 8.12 -23.85
C ALA A 231 -14.80 9.36 -24.73
N ASP A 232 -15.79 10.19 -24.45
CA ASP A 232 -16.15 11.38 -25.24
C ASP A 232 -16.77 12.42 -24.29
N PRO A 233 -16.44 13.71 -24.42
CA PRO A 233 -15.36 14.25 -25.24
C PRO A 233 -13.99 14.30 -24.53
N GLY A 234 -13.93 13.80 -23.29
CA GLY A 234 -13.17 14.49 -22.25
C GLY A 234 -11.65 14.37 -22.28
N TRP A 235 -11.07 13.17 -22.25
CA TRP A 235 -9.62 13.04 -21.99
C TRP A 235 -8.92 12.02 -22.85
N ILE A 236 -9.65 10.96 -23.23
CA ILE A 236 -9.03 9.84 -23.90
C ILE A 236 -8.74 10.12 -25.38
N GLU A 237 -9.57 10.96 -26.03
CA GLU A 237 -9.35 11.36 -27.42
C GLU A 237 -8.07 12.16 -27.62
N HIS A 238 -7.65 12.83 -26.56
CA HIS A 238 -6.40 13.56 -26.48
C HIS A 238 -5.24 12.68 -26.00
N ASN A 239 -5.42 11.36 -25.95
CA ASN A 239 -4.41 10.38 -25.57
C ASN A 239 -4.31 9.23 -26.60
N PRO A 240 -3.87 9.52 -27.83
CA PRO A 240 -3.96 8.57 -28.94
C PRO A 240 -2.91 7.45 -28.93
N ASN A 241 -1.84 7.58 -28.16
CA ASN A 241 -0.79 6.57 -28.02
C ASN A 241 -0.08 6.70 -26.66
N ALA A 242 0.48 5.61 -26.17
CA ALA A 242 1.14 5.53 -24.86
C ALA A 242 2.47 6.32 -24.74
N ALA A 243 2.98 6.87 -25.84
CA ALA A 243 4.27 7.57 -25.89
C ALA A 243 4.12 9.10 -25.79
N THR A 244 3.01 9.66 -26.28
CA THR A 244 2.77 11.12 -26.35
C THR A 244 1.60 11.59 -25.51
N GLY A 245 0.76 10.67 -25.04
CA GLY A 245 -0.30 10.90 -24.06
C GLY A 245 -0.27 9.77 -23.04
N GLY A 246 -0.47 10.08 -21.77
CA GLY A 246 -0.34 9.08 -20.74
C GLY A 246 -0.93 9.53 -19.42
N GLY A 247 -1.14 8.56 -18.55
CA GLY A 247 -1.32 8.79 -17.14
C GLY A 247 0.01 8.81 -16.41
N LYS A 248 0.00 9.42 -15.24
CA LYS A 248 1.07 9.38 -14.25
C LYS A 248 0.48 8.90 -12.93
N VAL A 249 1.13 7.92 -12.31
CA VAL A 249 0.79 7.54 -10.93
C VAL A 249 1.11 8.71 -10.02
N VAL A 250 0.09 9.23 -9.32
CA VAL A 250 0.23 10.28 -8.30
C VAL A 250 0.19 9.70 -6.89
N TYR A 251 -0.40 8.52 -6.73
CA TYR A 251 -0.42 7.82 -5.46
C TYR A 251 -0.50 6.31 -5.67
N MET A 252 0.21 5.56 -4.83
CA MET A 252 0.15 4.11 -4.81
C MET A 252 0.45 3.60 -3.42
N LYS A 253 -0.39 2.70 -2.90
CA LYS A 253 -0.23 2.15 -1.57
C LYS A 253 -0.74 0.72 -1.48
N GLU A 254 0.11 -0.17 -1.01
CA GLU A 254 -0.27 -1.50 -0.54
C GLU A 254 -0.73 -1.44 0.92
N GLY A 255 -1.52 -2.43 1.36
CA GLY A 255 -1.96 -2.40 2.74
C GLY A 255 -2.64 -3.66 3.26
N PRO A 256 -2.82 -3.74 4.59
CA PRO A 256 -3.54 -4.81 5.25
C PRO A 256 -5.07 -4.71 5.07
N VAL A 257 -5.60 -3.52 4.77
CA VAL A 257 -7.04 -3.24 4.64
C VAL A 257 -7.43 -3.02 3.19
N ARG A 258 -6.68 -2.17 2.48
CA ARG A 258 -6.91 -1.86 1.07
C ARG A 258 -5.63 -1.49 0.34
N GLY A 259 -5.63 -1.73 -0.97
CA GLY A 259 -4.67 -1.16 -1.89
C GLY A 259 -5.27 0.05 -2.61
N ILE A 260 -4.43 1.01 -2.98
CA ILE A 260 -4.83 2.24 -3.67
C ILE A 260 -3.90 2.49 -4.84
N ILE A 261 -4.48 2.81 -6.01
CA ILE A 261 -3.75 3.36 -7.16
C ILE A 261 -4.47 4.61 -7.62
N SER A 262 -3.77 5.74 -7.68
CA SER A 262 -4.27 6.98 -8.27
C SER A 262 -3.44 7.39 -9.48
N VAL A 263 -4.12 7.66 -10.59
CA VAL A 263 -3.53 8.04 -11.87
C VAL A 263 -4.12 9.37 -12.31
N VAL A 264 -3.26 10.38 -12.52
CA VAL A 264 -3.66 11.62 -13.21
C VAL A 264 -3.43 11.46 -14.70
N LEU A 265 -4.35 11.89 -15.56
CA LEU A 265 -4.04 12.02 -16.99
C LEU A 265 -3.42 13.37 -17.28
N GLU A 266 -2.40 13.36 -18.14
CA GLU A 266 -1.74 14.59 -18.58
C GLU A 266 -2.51 15.30 -19.70
N SER A 267 -3.53 14.64 -20.26
CA SER A 267 -4.44 15.20 -21.26
C SER A 267 -5.46 16.14 -20.61
N GLN A 268 -5.73 17.27 -21.26
CA GLN A 268 -6.68 18.29 -20.81
C GLN A 268 -8.11 17.95 -21.23
N TYR A 269 -9.10 18.47 -20.47
CA TYR A 269 -10.51 18.35 -20.84
C TYR A 269 -10.86 19.35 -21.96
N HIS A 270 -11.05 18.87 -23.19
CA HIS A 270 -11.27 19.71 -24.36
C HIS A 270 -10.26 20.88 -24.47
N ASN A 271 -10.77 22.12 -24.54
CA ASN A 271 -10.00 23.37 -24.62
C ASN A 271 -9.81 24.02 -23.23
N ILE A 272 -10.22 23.37 -22.14
CA ILE A 272 -10.01 23.89 -20.79
C ILE A 272 -8.60 23.52 -20.37
N THR A 273 -7.69 24.50 -20.44
CA THR A 273 -6.31 24.31 -20.00
C THR A 273 -6.27 24.00 -18.50
N ASP A 274 -5.26 23.26 -18.07
CA ASP A 274 -5.01 22.99 -16.64
C ASP A 274 -6.19 22.37 -15.87
N LEU A 275 -6.94 21.49 -16.54
CA LEU A 275 -7.98 20.66 -15.96
C LEU A 275 -7.73 19.19 -16.32
N TYR A 276 -7.23 18.43 -15.35
CA TYR A 276 -6.75 17.07 -15.51
C TYR A 276 -7.60 16.09 -14.69
N PRO A 277 -7.95 14.90 -15.20
CA PRO A 277 -8.69 13.92 -14.45
C PRO A 277 -7.76 13.12 -13.54
N VAL A 278 -8.25 12.76 -12.35
CA VAL A 278 -7.58 11.87 -11.42
C VAL A 278 -8.45 10.65 -11.18
N PHE A 279 -8.00 9.50 -11.66
CA PHE A 279 -8.63 8.21 -11.43
C PHE A 279 -8.06 7.62 -10.15
N THR A 280 -8.90 7.18 -9.21
CA THR A 280 -8.45 6.47 -8.02
C THR A 280 -9.19 5.16 -7.86
N TYR A 281 -8.43 4.11 -7.60
CA TYR A 281 -8.88 2.73 -7.46
C TYR A 281 -8.63 2.25 -6.05
N TYR A 282 -9.67 1.75 -5.38
CA TYR A 282 -9.55 1.09 -4.09
C TYR A 282 -9.98 -0.37 -4.21
N LEU A 283 -9.10 -1.28 -3.82
CA LEU A 283 -9.41 -2.70 -3.64
C LEU A 283 -9.24 -3.06 -2.16
N TYR A 284 -10.32 -3.49 -1.52
CA TYR A 284 -10.27 -3.95 -0.13
C TYR A 284 -9.92 -5.43 -0.04
N ALA A 285 -9.29 -5.83 1.06
CA ALA A 285 -8.77 -7.18 1.27
C ALA A 285 -9.80 -8.31 1.07
N ASN A 286 -11.08 -8.04 1.26
CA ASN A 286 -12.16 -9.01 1.29
C ASN A 286 -13.23 -8.81 0.20
N HIS A 287 -13.00 -7.92 -0.77
CA HIS A 287 -14.00 -7.60 -1.80
C HIS A 287 -13.67 -8.25 -3.15
N THR A 288 -14.70 -8.65 -3.90
CA THR A 288 -14.60 -9.01 -5.32
C THR A 288 -15.08 -7.88 -6.23
N TRP A 289 -14.99 -6.65 -5.75
CA TRP A 289 -15.33 -5.44 -6.49
C TRP A 289 -14.31 -4.35 -6.23
N ILE A 290 -14.20 -3.41 -7.17
CA ILE A 290 -13.25 -2.30 -7.12
C ILE A 290 -14.05 -1.01 -6.98
N TYR A 291 -13.72 -0.20 -5.97
CA TYR A 291 -14.22 1.17 -5.92
C TYR A 291 -13.40 2.01 -6.88
N THR A 292 -14.11 2.81 -7.66
CA THR A 292 -13.55 3.64 -8.72
C THR A 292 -13.98 5.06 -8.45
N MET A 293 -13.03 5.97 -8.44
CA MET A 293 -13.27 7.39 -8.28
C MET A 293 -12.67 8.14 -9.43
N LEU A 294 -13.39 9.15 -9.90
CA LEU A 294 -12.90 10.11 -10.86
C LEU A 294 -13.03 11.49 -10.23
N ASP A 295 -11.92 12.19 -10.09
CA ASP A 295 -11.84 13.56 -9.61
C ASP A 295 -11.14 14.42 -10.66
N ILE A 296 -11.00 15.72 -10.39
CA ILE A 296 -10.28 16.68 -11.25
C ILE A 296 -9.23 17.45 -10.46
N THR A 297 -8.14 17.81 -11.12
CA THR A 297 -7.04 18.61 -10.56
C THR A 297 -6.55 19.65 -11.57
N GLY A 298 -5.68 20.56 -11.10
CA GLY A 298 -5.14 21.68 -11.87
C GLY A 298 -5.68 23.03 -11.44
N SER A 299 -5.10 24.12 -11.98
CA SER A 299 -5.39 25.50 -11.55
C SER A 299 -6.81 25.94 -11.87
N ASN A 300 -7.45 25.31 -12.87
CA ASN A 300 -8.83 25.57 -13.25
C ASN A 300 -9.84 24.61 -12.61
N ALA A 301 -9.38 23.58 -11.88
CA ALA A 301 -10.26 22.71 -11.13
C ALA A 301 -10.86 23.45 -9.93
N LYS A 302 -12.18 23.33 -9.76
CA LYS A 302 -12.93 23.92 -8.64
C LYS A 302 -13.84 22.86 -8.04
N PRO A 303 -14.00 22.83 -6.70
CA PRO A 303 -14.96 21.95 -6.06
C PRO A 303 -16.38 22.17 -6.64
N GLY A 304 -17.06 21.07 -6.97
CA GLY A 304 -18.43 21.13 -7.49
C GLY A 304 -18.55 21.58 -8.95
N MET A 305 -17.46 21.58 -9.73
CA MET A 305 -17.56 21.73 -11.18
C MET A 305 -18.41 20.61 -11.80
N PHE A 306 -19.16 20.99 -12.84
CA PHE A 306 -19.95 20.09 -13.66
C PHE A 306 -19.31 19.98 -15.04
N LEU A 307 -18.98 18.76 -15.46
CA LEU A 307 -18.46 18.48 -16.80
C LEU A 307 -19.37 17.45 -17.49
N GLU A 308 -19.45 17.55 -18.81
CA GLU A 308 -20.07 16.51 -19.63
C GLU A 308 -19.09 15.33 -19.74
N VAL A 309 -19.53 14.14 -19.32
CA VAL A 309 -18.65 12.97 -19.30
C VAL A 309 -19.42 11.74 -19.76
N ASN A 310 -18.90 11.08 -20.78
CA ASN A 310 -19.32 9.76 -21.20
C ASN A 310 -18.38 8.69 -20.62
N LEU A 311 -18.82 7.96 -19.59
CA LEU A 311 -18.05 6.82 -19.09
C LEU A 311 -18.42 5.56 -19.88
N ALA A 312 -17.44 5.01 -20.57
CA ALA A 312 -17.56 3.79 -21.36
C ALA A 312 -17.02 2.58 -20.59
N ASN A 313 -17.80 1.51 -20.62
CA ASN A 313 -17.43 0.17 -20.17
C ASN A 313 -17.46 -0.76 -21.39
N ARG A 314 -16.27 -1.19 -21.82
CA ARG A 314 -16.03 -1.93 -23.05
C ARG A 314 -15.23 -3.20 -22.75
N GLU A 315 -15.78 -4.34 -23.09
CA GLU A 315 -15.11 -5.64 -23.02
C GLU A 315 -14.45 -6.04 -24.35
N TRP A 316 -13.49 -6.95 -24.31
CA TRP A 316 -12.96 -7.58 -25.52
C TRP A 316 -14.05 -8.36 -26.23
N GLY A 317 -14.13 -8.16 -27.55
CA GLY A 317 -15.11 -8.83 -28.39
C GLY A 317 -16.50 -8.19 -28.36
N GLY A 318 -16.69 -6.95 -27.90
CA GLY A 318 -17.99 -6.23 -27.95
C GLY A 318 -18.86 -6.52 -29.19
N ILE A 319 -20.17 -6.33 -29.05
CA ILE A 319 -21.23 -6.74 -29.99
C ILE A 319 -20.81 -6.71 -31.46
N GLY A 320 -21.04 -7.83 -32.16
CA GLY A 320 -20.63 -8.03 -33.55
C GLY A 320 -19.34 -8.83 -33.71
N CYS A 321 -18.48 -8.87 -32.68
CA CYS A 321 -17.18 -9.56 -32.72
C CYS A 321 -17.03 -10.76 -31.75
N GLY A 322 -18.07 -11.13 -30.97
CA GLY A 322 -18.11 -12.41 -30.23
C GLY A 322 -17.93 -12.35 -28.71
N GLY A 323 -18.24 -11.24 -28.06
CA GLY A 323 -18.13 -11.04 -26.61
C GLY A 323 -19.14 -11.90 -25.85
N LYS A 324 -18.75 -12.39 -24.68
CA LYS A 324 -19.52 -13.36 -23.89
C LYS A 324 -20.77 -12.78 -23.24
N TYR A 325 -20.82 -11.47 -23.03
CA TYR A 325 -21.95 -10.81 -22.39
C TYR A 325 -22.98 -10.44 -23.46
N SER A 326 -24.13 -11.11 -23.42
CA SER A 326 -25.21 -10.88 -24.39
C SER A 326 -26.40 -10.14 -23.78
N LEU A 327 -26.48 -10.05 -22.44
CA LEU A 327 -27.61 -9.48 -21.72
C LEU A 327 -27.16 -8.30 -20.85
N VAL A 328 -27.88 -7.17 -20.98
CA VAL A 328 -27.79 -6.03 -20.06
C VAL A 328 -29.09 -5.91 -19.28
N ILE A 329 -28.98 -5.76 -17.97
CA ILE A 329 -30.11 -5.53 -17.08
C ILE A 329 -29.91 -4.18 -16.42
N ILE A 330 -30.82 -3.24 -16.66
CA ILE A 330 -30.81 -1.91 -16.04
C ILE A 330 -31.92 -1.85 -15.01
N ASN A 331 -31.58 -1.45 -13.79
CA ASN A 331 -32.56 -1.41 -12.72
C ASN A 331 -33.67 -0.40 -12.98
N GLY A 332 -34.90 -0.90 -13.05
CA GLY A 332 -36.10 -0.10 -13.33
C GLY A 332 -36.54 -0.13 -14.79
N ALA A 333 -35.62 -0.23 -15.74
CA ALA A 333 -35.92 -0.17 -17.16
C ALA A 333 -36.10 -1.56 -17.81
N GLY A 334 -35.40 -2.58 -17.34
CA GLY A 334 -35.60 -3.97 -17.77
C GLY A 334 -34.36 -4.63 -18.38
N ASN A 335 -34.61 -5.63 -19.23
CA ASN A 335 -33.62 -6.53 -19.80
C ASN A 335 -33.47 -6.24 -21.29
N PHE A 336 -32.24 -6.07 -21.75
CA PHE A 336 -31.94 -5.63 -23.10
C PHE A 336 -30.83 -6.49 -23.70
N SER A 337 -30.93 -6.76 -25.01
CA SER A 337 -29.82 -7.40 -25.70
C SER A 337 -28.66 -6.43 -25.82
N ARG A 338 -27.43 -6.96 -25.76
CA ARG A 338 -26.25 -6.22 -26.17
C ARG A 338 -26.34 -5.87 -27.67
N THR A 339 -26.99 -6.69 -28.50
CA THR A 339 -27.10 -6.44 -29.95
C THR A 339 -28.02 -5.31 -30.39
N ASP A 340 -28.78 -4.73 -29.45
CA ASP A 340 -29.79 -3.72 -29.77
C ASP A 340 -29.20 -2.31 -29.62
N ASP A 341 -29.75 -1.36 -30.38
CA ASP A 341 -29.53 0.06 -30.14
C ASP A 341 -30.45 0.50 -29.01
N VAL A 342 -29.86 0.78 -27.84
CA VAL A 342 -30.59 1.07 -26.61
C VAL A 342 -30.16 2.40 -26.06
N ASN A 343 -31.16 3.23 -25.72
CA ASN A 343 -30.98 4.45 -24.95
C ASN A 343 -32.01 4.49 -23.83
N VAL A 344 -31.56 4.27 -22.59
CA VAL A 344 -32.41 4.32 -21.40
C VAL A 344 -32.20 5.67 -20.71
N PRO A 345 -33.20 6.56 -20.72
CA PRO A 345 -33.10 7.84 -20.02
C PRO A 345 -33.09 7.65 -18.50
N VAL A 346 -32.45 8.56 -17.77
CA VAL A 346 -32.37 8.51 -16.30
C VAL A 346 -33.74 8.41 -15.62
N SER A 347 -34.80 8.93 -16.24
CA SER A 347 -36.19 8.85 -15.74
C SER A 347 -36.72 7.42 -15.61
N GLU A 348 -36.13 6.45 -16.29
CA GLU A 348 -36.51 5.03 -16.23
C GLU A 348 -35.62 4.21 -15.28
N ILE A 349 -34.54 4.82 -14.77
CA ILE A 349 -33.56 4.17 -13.90
C ILE A 349 -33.97 4.41 -12.44
N LYS A 350 -34.35 3.34 -11.75
CA LYS A 350 -34.80 3.43 -10.35
C LYS A 350 -33.64 3.59 -9.38
N GLU A 351 -32.55 2.86 -9.61
CA GLU A 351 -31.32 2.92 -8.83
C GLU A 351 -30.16 2.88 -9.81
N GLY A 352 -29.08 3.59 -9.50
CA GLY A 352 -27.94 3.74 -10.40
C GLY A 352 -27.06 2.50 -10.46
N TRP A 353 -27.56 1.44 -11.09
CA TRP A 353 -26.75 0.27 -11.42
C TRP A 353 -27.29 -0.47 -12.63
N TYR A 354 -26.39 -1.13 -13.36
CA TYR A 354 -26.73 -2.11 -14.38
C TYR A 354 -25.83 -3.35 -14.25
N VAL A 355 -26.24 -4.44 -14.87
CA VAL A 355 -25.48 -5.69 -14.95
C VAL A 355 -25.33 -6.11 -16.40
N SER A 356 -24.10 -6.46 -16.82
CA SER A 356 -23.79 -7.06 -18.12
C SER A 356 -23.28 -8.48 -17.90
N LEU A 357 -23.95 -9.49 -18.47
CA LEU A 357 -23.68 -10.90 -18.16
C LEU A 357 -23.93 -11.88 -19.32
N ASP A 358 -23.29 -13.04 -19.22
CA ASP A 358 -23.63 -14.25 -19.99
C ASP A 358 -24.74 -15.01 -19.24
N PRO A 359 -25.97 -15.11 -19.80
CA PRO A 359 -27.09 -15.76 -19.11
C PRO A 359 -26.90 -17.27 -18.92
N ASN A 360 -26.02 -17.91 -19.70
CA ASN A 360 -25.77 -19.35 -19.60
C ASN A 360 -24.77 -19.68 -18.49
N ASN A 361 -23.75 -18.82 -18.33
CA ASN A 361 -22.65 -19.05 -17.41
C ASN A 361 -22.72 -18.22 -16.13
N GLY A 362 -23.56 -17.19 -16.09
CA GLY A 362 -23.66 -16.29 -14.95
C GLY A 362 -22.37 -15.52 -14.68
N THR A 363 -21.50 -15.37 -15.69
CA THR A 363 -20.27 -14.59 -15.65
C THR A 363 -20.54 -13.18 -16.16
N GLY A 364 -20.00 -12.17 -15.50
CA GLY A 364 -20.25 -10.80 -15.89
C GLY A 364 -19.70 -9.77 -14.93
N PHE A 365 -20.20 -8.54 -15.11
CA PHE A 365 -19.95 -7.45 -14.19
C PHE A 365 -21.20 -6.62 -13.94
N GLY A 366 -21.25 -5.99 -12.78
CA GLY A 366 -22.15 -4.91 -12.44
C GLY A 366 -21.39 -3.60 -12.41
N PHE A 367 -22.04 -2.53 -12.87
CA PHE A 367 -21.53 -1.17 -12.70
C PHE A 367 -22.53 -0.39 -11.86
N ILE A 368 -22.07 0.14 -10.73
CA ILE A 368 -22.86 0.92 -9.79
C ILE A 368 -22.37 2.36 -9.85
N PHE A 369 -23.29 3.30 -10.00
CA PHE A 369 -23.02 4.70 -10.29
C PHE A 369 -24.06 5.65 -9.67
N PRO A 370 -23.72 6.92 -9.42
CA PRO A 370 -24.68 7.92 -8.99
C PRO A 370 -25.58 8.32 -10.16
N THR A 371 -26.85 8.61 -9.85
CA THR A 371 -27.83 9.10 -10.84
C THR A 371 -27.86 10.63 -10.94
N THR A 372 -27.28 11.35 -9.97
CA THR A 372 -27.18 12.82 -10.03
C THR A 372 -26.35 13.26 -11.23
N GLY A 373 -26.95 14.08 -12.09
CA GLY A 373 -26.32 14.58 -13.31
C GLY A 373 -26.22 13.56 -14.46
N LEU A 374 -26.74 12.33 -14.25
CA LEU A 374 -26.88 11.31 -15.30
C LEU A 374 -28.00 11.72 -16.25
N ASP A 375 -27.74 11.62 -17.55
CA ASP A 375 -28.73 11.79 -18.60
C ASP A 375 -29.29 10.44 -19.05
N SER A 376 -28.41 9.51 -19.41
CA SER A 376 -28.79 8.23 -20.00
C SER A 376 -27.76 7.13 -19.80
N VAL A 377 -28.24 5.89 -19.87
CA VAL A 377 -27.41 4.70 -20.13
C VAL A 377 -27.72 4.20 -21.52
N LYS A 378 -26.71 4.15 -22.40
CA LYS A 378 -26.93 3.78 -23.79
C LYS A 378 -25.81 2.91 -24.35
N TRP A 379 -26.14 2.19 -25.41
CA TRP A 379 -25.20 1.49 -26.27
C TRP A 379 -25.83 1.35 -27.64
N SER A 380 -24.99 1.24 -28.66
CA SER A 380 -25.43 0.83 -29.98
C SER A 380 -24.65 -0.40 -30.42
N PHE A 381 -25.15 -1.05 -31.46
CA PHE A 381 -24.42 -2.10 -32.15
C PHE A 381 -23.02 -1.62 -32.61
N ASP A 382 -22.91 -0.35 -32.99
CA ASP A 382 -21.68 0.24 -33.54
C ASP A 382 -20.72 0.84 -32.48
N ASP A 383 -21.18 1.13 -31.25
CA ASP A 383 -20.41 1.88 -30.23
C ASP A 383 -19.63 0.97 -29.26
N GLU A 384 -19.72 -0.36 -29.43
CA GLU A 384 -18.88 -1.40 -28.79
C GLU A 384 -18.75 -1.33 -27.24
N GLY A 385 -19.73 -0.77 -26.52
CA GLY A 385 -19.64 -0.53 -25.07
C GLY A 385 -20.98 -0.28 -24.40
N ILE A 386 -21.04 -0.29 -23.07
CA ILE A 386 -22.14 0.29 -22.29
C ILE A 386 -21.66 1.63 -21.76
N HIS A 387 -22.43 2.67 -22.04
CA HIS A 387 -22.04 4.03 -21.76
C HIS A 387 -23.02 4.68 -20.77
N THR A 388 -22.47 5.31 -19.73
CA THR A 388 -23.23 6.18 -18.82
C THR A 388 -22.87 7.63 -19.13
N TYR A 389 -23.84 8.38 -19.67
CA TYR A 389 -23.68 9.76 -20.09
C TYR A 389 -24.14 10.72 -19.00
N TYR A 390 -23.24 11.62 -18.61
CA TYR A 390 -23.51 12.69 -17.66
C TYR A 390 -23.44 14.02 -18.36
N THR A 391 -24.51 14.80 -18.34
CA THR A 391 -24.51 16.19 -18.83
C THR A 391 -23.93 17.15 -17.79
N ALA A 392 -23.92 16.73 -16.52
CA ALA A 392 -23.40 17.51 -15.40
C ALA A 392 -22.82 16.57 -14.33
N MET A 393 -21.69 15.90 -14.62
CA MET A 393 -21.02 15.04 -13.65
C MET A 393 -20.44 15.88 -12.51
N THR A 394 -20.75 15.54 -11.26
CA THR A 394 -20.12 16.14 -10.07
C THR A 394 -18.83 15.41 -9.69
N PHE A 395 -17.78 16.17 -9.38
CA PHE A 395 -16.53 15.63 -8.87
C PHE A 395 -16.39 15.88 -7.36
N PRO A 396 -15.93 14.88 -6.58
CA PRO A 396 -15.51 13.56 -7.04
C PRO A 396 -16.70 12.65 -7.40
N TYR A 397 -16.59 12.01 -8.56
CA TYR A 397 -17.48 10.94 -8.99
C TYR A 397 -17.04 9.63 -8.34
N LYS A 398 -17.99 8.85 -7.83
CA LYS A 398 -17.73 7.56 -7.17
C LYS A 398 -18.59 6.48 -7.77
N SER A 399 -17.98 5.37 -8.19
CA SER A 399 -18.64 4.18 -8.73
C SER A 399 -18.02 2.90 -8.21
N ILE A 400 -18.69 1.79 -8.46
CA ILE A 400 -18.22 0.45 -8.10
C ILE A 400 -18.32 -0.45 -9.32
N ILE A 401 -17.24 -1.17 -9.62
CA ILE A 401 -17.26 -2.28 -10.57
C ILE A 401 -17.31 -3.57 -9.77
N VAL A 402 -18.44 -4.26 -9.85
CA VAL A 402 -18.67 -5.56 -9.21
C VAL A 402 -18.38 -6.64 -10.24
N VAL A 403 -17.51 -7.60 -9.93
CA VAL A 403 -17.28 -8.74 -10.82
C VAL A 403 -17.83 -10.02 -10.22
N PHE A 404 -18.35 -10.91 -11.07
CA PHE A 404 -18.93 -12.15 -10.61
C PHE A 404 -18.82 -13.28 -11.64
N ASP A 405 -18.78 -14.48 -11.10
CA ASP A 405 -19.03 -15.74 -11.76
C ASP A 405 -19.67 -16.71 -10.74
N LYS A 406 -19.85 -17.98 -11.13
CA LYS A 406 -20.42 -19.02 -10.27
C LYS A 406 -19.60 -19.31 -9.00
N THR A 407 -18.33 -18.92 -8.94
CA THR A 407 -17.48 -19.06 -7.75
C THR A 407 -17.66 -17.89 -6.77
N VAL A 408 -18.13 -16.73 -7.26
CA VAL A 408 -18.42 -15.55 -6.45
C VAL A 408 -19.87 -15.53 -5.97
N THR A 409 -20.84 -15.76 -6.86
CA THR A 409 -22.27 -15.75 -6.53
C THR A 409 -23.09 -16.62 -7.49
N SER A 410 -24.18 -17.20 -6.99
CA SER A 410 -25.19 -17.87 -7.81
C SER A 410 -26.30 -16.95 -8.30
N ASN A 411 -26.40 -15.73 -7.76
CA ASN A 411 -27.41 -14.74 -8.15
C ASN A 411 -26.76 -13.36 -8.35
N PRO A 412 -26.28 -13.06 -9.57
CA PRO A 412 -25.57 -11.81 -9.85
C PRO A 412 -26.37 -10.54 -9.59
N LEU A 413 -27.67 -10.54 -9.89
CA LEU A 413 -28.51 -9.34 -9.73
C LEU A 413 -28.67 -8.98 -8.26
N GLU A 414 -29.02 -9.97 -7.43
CA GLU A 414 -29.17 -9.75 -5.99
C GLU A 414 -27.84 -9.39 -5.34
N TYR A 415 -26.74 -9.96 -5.83
CA TYR A 415 -25.41 -9.61 -5.37
C TYR A 415 -25.04 -8.14 -5.64
N VAL A 416 -25.23 -7.66 -6.88
CA VAL A 416 -24.99 -6.26 -7.23
C VAL A 416 -25.92 -5.33 -6.46
N LYS A 417 -27.19 -5.70 -6.29
CA LYS A 417 -28.17 -4.94 -5.50
C LYS A 417 -27.76 -4.83 -4.03
N THR A 418 -27.28 -5.90 -3.42
CA THR A 418 -26.79 -5.87 -2.03
C THR A 418 -25.64 -4.88 -1.89
N ILE A 419 -24.66 -4.90 -2.80
CA ILE A 419 -23.52 -3.96 -2.77
C ILE A 419 -23.99 -2.52 -2.97
N TYR A 420 -24.93 -2.28 -3.90
CA TYR A 420 -25.53 -0.96 -4.09
C TYR A 420 -26.20 -0.46 -2.81
N ASN A 421 -27.01 -1.30 -2.17
CA ASN A 421 -27.72 -0.97 -0.94
C ASN A 421 -26.75 -0.66 0.21
N GLU A 422 -25.72 -1.49 0.40
CA GLU A 422 -24.70 -1.28 1.42
C GLU A 422 -23.96 0.06 1.23
N TYR A 423 -23.71 0.47 -0.01
CA TYR A 423 -22.96 1.68 -0.30
C TYR A 423 -23.81 2.97 -0.35
N TYR A 424 -24.96 2.95 -1.00
CA TYR A 424 -25.76 4.16 -1.26
C TYR A 424 -26.96 4.34 -0.31
N ILE A 425 -27.54 3.26 0.21
CA ILE A 425 -28.78 3.34 1.00
C ILE A 425 -28.49 3.16 2.49
N HIS A 426 -27.65 2.20 2.84
CA HIS A 426 -27.46 1.73 4.21
C HIS A 426 -26.04 1.90 4.72
N ALA A 427 -25.28 2.86 4.16
CA ALA A 427 -23.95 3.20 4.65
C ALA A 427 -23.96 3.42 6.18
N PRO A 428 -23.03 2.83 6.93
CA PRO A 428 -22.99 2.99 8.37
C PRO A 428 -22.72 4.44 8.76
N ASN A 429 -23.35 4.89 9.83
CA ASN A 429 -23.02 6.18 10.42
C ASN A 429 -21.80 6.02 11.32
N VAL A 430 -20.76 6.84 11.09
CA VAL A 430 -19.52 6.81 11.86
C VAL A 430 -19.47 8.03 12.76
N ILE A 431 -19.47 7.81 14.07
CA ILE A 431 -19.47 8.87 15.08
C ILE A 431 -18.13 8.86 15.82
N VAL A 432 -17.37 9.94 15.68
CA VAL A 432 -16.12 10.17 16.41
C VAL A 432 -16.42 10.87 17.73
N LYS A 433 -16.10 10.23 18.86
CA LYS A 433 -16.26 10.78 20.20
C LYS A 433 -15.00 11.56 20.64
N PRO A 434 -15.13 12.51 21.59
CA PRO A 434 -13.98 13.23 22.15
C PRO A 434 -12.90 12.29 22.70
N ALA A 435 -11.64 12.69 22.55
CA ALA A 435 -10.50 11.92 23.02
C ALA A 435 -10.43 11.86 24.55
N VAL A 436 -10.05 10.69 25.06
CA VAL A 436 -9.73 10.47 26.48
C VAL A 436 -8.22 10.33 26.62
N LYS A 437 -7.63 11.13 27.51
CA LYS A 437 -6.21 11.01 27.86
C LYS A 437 -5.98 9.76 28.70
N ILE A 438 -4.99 8.97 28.34
CA ILE A 438 -4.54 7.79 29.08
C ILE A 438 -3.06 7.90 29.41
N THR A 439 -2.65 7.26 30.50
CA THR A 439 -1.26 7.27 31.01
C THR A 439 -0.59 5.91 30.92
N GLN A 440 -1.33 4.88 30.50
CA GLN A 440 -0.84 3.51 30.36
C GLN A 440 -1.18 3.02 28.96
N LEU A 441 -0.21 2.39 28.30
CA LEU A 441 -0.43 1.70 27.04
C LEU A 441 -1.49 0.61 27.22
N PRO A 442 -2.45 0.47 26.28
CA PRO A 442 -3.28 -0.71 26.20
C PRO A 442 -2.43 -1.98 26.23
N ALA A 443 -2.88 -3.03 26.93
CA ALA A 443 -2.09 -4.22 27.18
C ALA A 443 -1.49 -4.85 25.91
N ALA A 444 -2.27 -4.88 24.82
CA ALA A 444 -1.81 -5.37 23.52
C ALA A 444 -0.63 -4.54 22.97
N LEU A 445 -0.71 -3.21 23.05
CA LEU A 445 0.37 -2.32 22.58
C LEU A 445 1.59 -2.36 23.49
N SER A 446 1.39 -2.53 24.80
CA SER A 446 2.48 -2.72 25.77
C SER A 446 3.33 -3.96 25.44
N GLN A 447 2.67 -5.09 25.17
CA GLN A 447 3.34 -6.33 24.76
C GLN A 447 4.11 -6.15 23.44
N MET A 448 3.53 -5.43 22.47
CA MET A 448 4.20 -5.16 21.19
C MET A 448 5.43 -4.26 21.35
N LYS A 449 5.37 -3.23 22.21
CA LYS A 449 6.52 -2.39 22.54
C LYS A 449 7.65 -3.21 23.15
N GLU A 450 7.34 -4.08 24.10
CA GLU A 450 8.33 -4.97 24.73
C GLU A 450 9.00 -5.90 23.68
N ILE A 451 8.22 -6.51 22.79
CA ILE A 451 8.74 -7.34 21.70
C ILE A 451 9.69 -6.53 20.79
N PHE A 452 9.30 -5.31 20.43
CA PHE A 452 10.10 -4.47 19.55
C PHE A 452 11.41 -4.03 20.23
N GLU A 453 11.37 -3.66 21.51
CA GLU A 453 12.55 -3.33 22.29
C GLU A 453 13.50 -4.53 22.40
N LEU A 454 12.97 -5.74 22.61
CA LEU A 454 13.75 -6.96 22.61
C LEU A 454 14.40 -7.24 21.24
N GLN A 455 13.67 -7.06 20.13
CA GLN A 455 14.21 -7.21 18.78
C GLN A 455 15.34 -6.22 18.51
N LYS A 456 15.19 -4.96 18.94
CA LYS A 456 16.24 -3.95 18.82
C LYS A 456 17.49 -4.33 19.61
N GLN A 457 17.33 -4.81 20.84
CA GLN A 457 18.44 -5.30 21.66
C GLN A 457 19.14 -6.49 21.00
N ILE A 458 18.40 -7.42 20.40
CA ILE A 458 18.97 -8.56 19.65
C ILE A 458 19.80 -8.05 18.46
N ALA A 459 19.28 -7.13 17.65
CA ALA A 459 20.01 -6.58 16.51
C ALA A 459 21.29 -5.82 16.91
N GLU A 460 21.25 -5.07 18.02
CA GLU A 460 22.43 -4.41 18.60
C GLU A 460 23.48 -5.44 19.06
N LEU A 461 23.04 -6.52 19.72
CA LEU A 461 23.91 -7.62 20.13
C LEU A 461 24.53 -8.33 18.92
N GLU A 462 23.77 -8.60 17.86
CA GLU A 462 24.29 -9.18 16.61
C GLU A 462 25.38 -8.30 15.98
N LYS A 463 25.17 -6.98 15.99
CA LYS A 463 26.17 -6.01 15.52
C LYS A 463 27.44 -6.03 16.39
N MET A 464 27.28 -6.11 17.71
CA MET A 464 28.42 -6.25 18.63
C MET A 464 29.18 -7.57 18.39
N ILE A 465 28.47 -8.69 18.20
CA ILE A 465 29.07 -10.00 17.87
C ILE A 465 29.82 -9.95 16.54
N SER A 466 29.25 -9.30 15.52
CA SER A 466 29.91 -9.12 14.22
C SER A 466 31.20 -8.29 14.34
N ASN A 467 31.16 -7.19 15.11
CA ASN A 467 32.34 -6.36 15.36
C ASN A 467 33.42 -7.12 16.15
N LEU A 468 33.04 -7.83 17.21
CA LEU A 468 33.95 -8.68 17.97
C LEU A 468 34.55 -9.79 17.09
N SER A 469 33.77 -10.38 16.19
CA SER A 469 34.26 -11.40 15.24
C SER A 469 35.30 -10.84 14.28
N LYS A 470 35.09 -9.62 13.77
CA LYS A 470 36.08 -8.90 12.96
C LYS A 470 37.36 -8.61 13.75
N GLU A 471 37.21 -8.22 15.01
CA GLU A 471 38.33 -7.92 15.89
C GLU A 471 39.13 -9.17 16.28
N ILE A 472 38.46 -10.29 16.57
CA ILE A 472 39.10 -11.59 16.75
C ILE A 472 39.88 -11.98 15.49
N THR A 473 39.29 -11.85 14.30
CA THR A 473 39.97 -12.15 13.03
C THR A 473 41.23 -11.29 12.86
N ARG A 474 41.15 -10.00 13.17
CA ARG A 474 42.28 -9.08 13.16
C ARG A 474 43.36 -9.45 14.18
N LEU A 475 42.98 -9.81 15.41
CA LEU A 475 43.93 -10.24 16.44
C LEU A 475 44.61 -11.56 16.07
N THR A 476 43.89 -12.48 15.42
CA THR A 476 44.42 -13.76 14.94
C THR A 476 45.45 -13.54 13.83
N SER A 477 45.19 -12.60 12.91
CA SER A 477 46.16 -12.23 11.87
C SER A 477 47.41 -11.57 12.48
N VAL A 478 47.26 -10.64 13.43
CA VAL A 478 48.39 -10.02 14.15
C VAL A 478 49.23 -11.06 14.89
N LYS A 479 48.59 -12.04 15.57
CA LYS A 479 49.28 -13.13 16.25
C LYS A 479 50.14 -13.94 15.26
N SER A 480 49.60 -14.29 14.09
CA SER A 480 50.34 -15.03 13.06
C SER A 480 51.57 -14.26 12.56
N VAL A 481 51.45 -12.94 12.39
CA VAL A 481 52.57 -12.05 12.01
C VAL A 481 53.62 -12.00 13.12
N LEU A 482 53.18 -11.89 14.38
CA LEU A 482 54.09 -11.85 15.53
C LEU A 482 54.86 -13.16 15.70
N GLU A 483 54.21 -14.31 15.50
CA GLU A 483 54.85 -15.62 15.53
C GLU A 483 55.94 -15.75 14.44
N ILE A 484 55.68 -15.25 13.23
CA ILE A 484 56.67 -15.20 12.14
C ILE A 484 57.85 -14.28 12.51
N VAL A 485 57.58 -13.11 13.09
CA VAL A 485 58.63 -12.18 13.52
C VAL A 485 59.50 -12.80 14.61
N VAL A 486 58.90 -13.40 15.65
CA VAL A 486 59.66 -14.07 16.73
C VAL A 486 60.50 -15.22 16.19
N TYR A 487 59.96 -16.01 15.25
CA TYR A 487 60.72 -17.08 14.60
C TYR A 487 61.91 -16.55 13.79
N ARG A 488 61.73 -15.47 13.02
CA ARG A 488 62.82 -14.78 12.30
C ARG A 488 63.88 -14.21 13.25
N THR A 489 63.47 -13.61 14.37
CA THR A 489 64.40 -13.07 15.37
C THR A 489 65.21 -14.18 16.05
N ARG A 490 64.59 -15.34 16.33
CA ARG A 490 65.31 -16.51 16.84
C ARG A 490 66.34 -17.06 15.85
N ILE A 491 65.99 -17.12 14.56
CA ILE A 491 66.94 -17.50 13.51
C ILE A 491 68.10 -16.50 13.42
N LEU A 492 67.81 -15.19 13.44
CA LEU A 492 68.83 -14.14 13.43
C LEU A 492 69.77 -14.22 14.64
N LEU A 493 69.24 -14.45 15.84
CA LEU A 493 70.03 -14.66 17.04
C LEU A 493 70.92 -15.91 16.96
N LEU A 494 70.38 -17.00 16.39
CA LEU A 494 71.15 -18.23 16.16
C LEU A 494 72.29 -17.99 15.17
N VAL A 495 72.02 -17.29 14.06
CA VAL A 495 73.02 -16.93 13.05
C VAL A 495 74.09 -16.01 13.66
N ALA A 496 73.70 -15.00 14.44
CA ALA A 496 74.62 -14.11 15.13
C ALA A 496 75.52 -14.87 16.13
N ALA A 497 74.96 -15.83 16.88
CA ALA A 497 75.72 -16.68 17.79
C ALA A 497 76.74 -17.57 17.03
N ILE A 498 76.34 -18.14 15.89
CA ILE A 498 77.24 -18.93 15.02
C ILE A 498 78.37 -18.05 14.48
N ILE A 499 78.08 -16.83 14.03
CA ILE A 499 79.08 -15.87 13.54
C ILE A 499 80.04 -15.48 14.66
N LEU A 500 79.55 -15.17 15.86
CA LEU A 500 80.38 -14.87 17.03
C LEU A 500 81.29 -16.05 17.40
N PHE A 501 80.77 -17.27 17.32
CA PHE A 501 81.56 -18.49 17.57
C PHE A 501 82.66 -18.68 16.52
N LEU A 502 82.35 -18.45 15.24
CA LEU A 502 83.32 -18.49 14.14
C LEU A 502 84.41 -17.41 14.29
N ILE A 503 84.03 -16.18 14.64
CA ILE A 503 84.98 -15.08 14.88
C ILE A 503 85.86 -15.40 16.09
N GLY A 504 85.27 -15.90 17.19
CA GLY A 504 86.01 -16.35 18.37
C GLY A 504 86.96 -17.50 18.06
N TYR A 505 86.57 -18.44 17.22
CA TYR A 505 87.40 -19.56 16.78
C TYR A 505 88.57 -19.10 15.89
N VAL A 506 88.34 -18.17 14.96
CA VAL A 506 89.38 -17.59 14.11
C VAL A 506 90.34 -16.71 14.91
N ALA A 507 89.84 -15.88 15.83
CA ALA A 507 90.64 -15.08 16.75
C ALA A 507 91.48 -15.97 17.70
N GLY A 508 90.90 -17.07 18.19
CA GLY A 508 91.59 -18.07 19.00
C GLY A 508 92.73 -18.76 18.24
N ARG A 509 92.52 -19.13 16.97
CA ARG A 509 93.60 -19.66 16.12
C ARG A 509 94.68 -18.62 15.79
N GLY A 510 94.30 -17.36 15.58
CA GLY A 510 95.26 -16.26 15.39
C GLY A 510 96.15 -16.04 16.62
N TYR A 511 95.59 -16.21 17.83
CA TYR A 511 96.33 -16.10 19.08
C TYR A 511 97.31 -17.28 19.29
N VAL A 512 96.90 -18.50 18.95
CA VAL A 512 97.77 -19.69 18.99
C VAL A 512 98.92 -19.59 17.97
N TYR A 513 98.70 -18.96 16.80
CA TYR A 513 99.76 -18.74 15.81
C TYR A 513 100.77 -17.66 16.23
N ARG A 514 100.35 -16.61 16.95
CA ARG A 514 101.26 -15.57 17.48
C ARG A 514 102.12 -16.06 18.64
N ARG A 515 101.65 -17.03 19.43
CA ARG A 515 102.38 -17.55 20.60
C ARG A 515 103.50 -18.55 20.27
N LYS A 516 103.56 -19.05 19.02
CA LYS A 516 104.65 -19.92 18.52
C LYS A 516 105.83 -19.16 17.88
N ARG A 517 105.83 -17.82 17.89
CA ARG A 517 106.86 -16.98 17.24
C ARG A 517 107.51 -15.93 18.16
N ARG A 518 107.44 -16.09 19.49
CA ARG A 518 108.27 -15.32 20.43
C ARG A 518 108.94 -16.25 21.42
#